data_AF-A0A957F7C9-F1
#
_entry.id   AF-A0A957F7C9-F1
#
_cell.length_a   1.000
_cell.length_b   1.000
_cell.length_c   1.000
_cell.angle_alpha   90.00
_cell.angle_beta   90.00
_cell.angle_gamma   90.00
#
_symmetry.space_group_name_H-M   'P 1'
#
loop_
_entity.id
_entity.type
_entity.pdbx_description
1 polymer ?
#
loop_
_entity_poly.entity_id
_entity_poly.type
_entity_poly.pdbx_seq_one_letter_code
_entity_poly.pdbx_strand_id
1 'polypeptide(L)'
;AIVWEHNTHIGDARATDMRRADMVNVGQIVRERHAEDGVVLVGFGSHRGSVVAADGWGEPMLIMSLPEAQPGSWEEVLHRTETADKLLLLDDLRPYAAARQRRGHRAIGVVYHPRQERGNYVPTDLPARYDAFVYVDESMALHPLHLEPNVSTPPETYPWGV
;
A
#
# COMPACT_ATOMS: atom_id res chain seq x y z
N ALA A 1 -12.44 14.26 -6.11
CA ALA A 1 -12.90 13.15 -5.25
C ALA A 1 -11.69 12.51 -4.57
N ILE A 2 -11.88 11.75 -3.49
CA ILE A 2 -10.81 10.95 -2.87
C ILE A 2 -11.22 9.49 -2.98
N VAL A 3 -10.33 8.66 -3.52
CA VAL A 3 -10.48 7.20 -3.58
C VAL A 3 -9.44 6.61 -2.64
N TRP A 4 -9.89 5.91 -1.61
CA TRP A 4 -9.03 5.27 -0.62
C TRP A 4 -9.11 3.77 -0.80
N GLU A 5 -8.02 3.16 -1.26
CA GLU A 5 -7.90 1.70 -1.38
C GLU A 5 -6.46 1.27 -1.09
N HIS A 6 -6.25 -0.04 -1.02
CA HIS A 6 -4.91 -0.60 -0.83
C HIS A 6 -3.97 -0.26 -2.01
N ASN A 7 -2.66 -0.18 -1.76
CA ASN A 7 -1.62 0.17 -2.75
C ASN A 7 -1.68 -0.64 -4.05
N THR A 8 -2.15 -1.90 -3.99
CA THR A 8 -2.32 -2.77 -5.17
C THR A 8 -3.43 -2.30 -6.09
N HIS A 9 -4.37 -1.49 -5.59
CA HIS A 9 -5.48 -0.96 -6.36
C HIS A 9 -5.26 0.49 -6.81
N ILE A 10 -4.61 1.34 -5.98
CA ILE A 10 -4.45 2.77 -6.29
C ILE A 10 -3.19 3.14 -7.08
N GLY A 11 -2.14 2.32 -7.09
CA GLY A 11 -0.92 2.64 -7.87
C GLY A 11 -1.12 2.38 -9.36
N ASP A 12 -0.33 2.97 -10.25
CA ASP A 12 -0.38 2.62 -11.68
C ASP A 12 0.11 1.17 -11.90
N ALA A 13 -0.80 0.26 -12.23
CA ALA A 13 -0.49 -1.16 -12.45
C ALA A 13 0.60 -1.39 -13.52
N ARG A 14 0.76 -0.48 -14.49
CA ARG A 14 1.75 -0.59 -15.56
C ARG A 14 3.18 -0.50 -15.05
N ALA A 15 3.38 0.10 -13.87
CA ALA A 15 4.66 0.21 -13.19
C ALA A 15 5.06 -1.05 -12.40
N THR A 16 4.20 -2.07 -12.39
CA THR A 16 4.40 -3.33 -11.67
C THR A 16 4.52 -4.54 -12.61
N ASP A 17 4.49 -5.75 -12.05
CA ASP A 17 4.33 -7.01 -12.80
C ASP A 17 2.87 -7.31 -13.18
N MET A 18 1.87 -6.60 -12.64
CA MET A 18 0.46 -6.72 -13.03
C MET A 18 0.27 -6.56 -14.54
N ARG A 19 1.05 -5.66 -15.17
CA ARG A 19 1.07 -5.48 -16.64
C ARG A 19 1.38 -6.77 -17.40
N ARG A 20 2.30 -7.59 -16.88
CA ARG A 20 2.69 -8.86 -17.53
C ARG A 20 1.65 -9.95 -17.33
N ALA A 21 0.76 -9.78 -16.36
CA ALA A 21 -0.33 -10.68 -16.05
C ALA A 21 -1.68 -10.20 -16.63
N ASP A 22 -1.65 -9.20 -17.54
CA ASP A 22 -2.85 -8.56 -18.12
C ASP A 22 -3.86 -8.06 -17.06
N MET A 23 -3.35 -7.72 -15.87
CA MET A 23 -4.15 -7.15 -14.79
C MET A 23 -4.14 -5.63 -14.89
N VAL A 24 -5.30 -5.04 -14.63
CA VAL A 24 -5.52 -3.60 -14.51
C VAL A 24 -6.02 -3.30 -13.09
N ASN A 25 -5.79 -2.07 -12.61
CA ASN A 25 -6.35 -1.60 -11.35
C ASN A 25 -6.98 -0.22 -11.46
N VAL A 26 -7.61 0.23 -10.38
CA VAL A 26 -8.34 1.50 -10.31
C VAL A 26 -7.41 2.67 -10.60
N GLY A 27 -6.21 2.67 -10.03
CA GLY A 27 -5.19 3.71 -10.24
C GLY A 27 -4.85 3.91 -11.72
N GLN A 28 -4.58 2.82 -12.44
CA GLN A 28 -4.34 2.89 -13.89
C GLN A 28 -5.57 3.42 -14.63
N ILE A 29 -6.76 2.87 -14.38
CA ILE A 29 -7.99 3.25 -15.11
C ILE A 29 -8.29 4.74 -14.92
N VAL A 30 -8.22 5.23 -13.69
CA VAL A 30 -8.49 6.64 -13.37
C VAL A 30 -7.46 7.53 -14.05
N ARG A 31 -6.16 7.18 -13.97
CA ARG A 31 -5.10 7.92 -14.64
C ARG A 31 -5.27 7.96 -16.16
N GLU A 32 -5.68 6.86 -16.79
CA GLU A 32 -5.86 6.79 -18.25
C GLU A 32 -7.10 7.55 -18.72
N ARG A 33 -8.18 7.56 -17.93
CA ARG A 33 -9.45 8.19 -18.31
C ARG A 33 -9.57 9.67 -17.93
N HIS A 34 -8.83 10.11 -16.92
CA HIS A 34 -8.96 11.44 -16.32
C HIS A 34 -7.64 12.22 -16.27
N ALA A 35 -6.66 11.86 -17.11
CA ALA A 35 -5.35 12.53 -17.14
C ALA A 35 -5.46 14.05 -17.28
N GLU A 36 -6.40 14.53 -18.10
CA GLU A 36 -6.64 15.96 -18.37
C GLU A 36 -7.26 16.70 -17.17
N ASP A 37 -8.00 15.98 -16.31
CA ASP A 37 -8.63 16.55 -15.11
C ASP A 37 -7.64 16.68 -13.93
N GLY A 38 -6.47 16.04 -14.05
CA GLY A 38 -5.47 15.94 -12.98
C GLY A 38 -5.75 14.77 -12.03
N VAL A 39 -4.85 13.78 -12.03
CA VAL A 39 -4.92 12.60 -11.16
C VAL A 39 -3.64 12.48 -10.37
N VAL A 40 -3.77 12.41 -9.04
CA VAL A 40 -2.65 12.19 -8.12
C VAL A 40 -2.80 10.83 -7.45
N LEU A 41 -1.81 9.96 -7.62
CA LEU A 41 -1.71 8.65 -6.99
C LEU A 41 -0.71 8.72 -5.83
N VAL A 42 -1.16 8.42 -4.61
CA VAL A 42 -0.34 8.49 -3.39
C VAL A 42 -0.15 7.08 -2.84
N GLY A 43 1.09 6.60 -2.83
CA GLY A 43 1.45 5.32 -2.24
C GLY A 43 1.89 5.43 -0.79
N PHE A 44 1.82 4.32 -0.05
CA PHE A 44 2.28 4.24 1.34
C PHE A 44 3.29 3.11 1.53
N GLY A 45 4.25 3.23 2.45
CA GLY A 45 5.12 2.11 2.81
C GLY A 45 5.69 2.25 4.20
N SER A 46 6.06 1.11 4.80
CA SER A 46 6.67 1.08 6.13
C SER A 46 7.78 0.05 6.22
N HIS A 47 8.84 0.40 6.95
CA HIS A 47 10.00 -0.47 7.07
C HIS A 47 9.84 -1.54 8.14
N ARG A 48 9.36 -1.21 9.34
CA ARG A 48 9.10 -2.17 10.43
C ARG A 48 7.89 -1.75 11.26
N GLY A 49 7.56 -2.52 12.29
CA GLY A 49 6.61 -2.13 13.34
C GLY A 49 5.52 -3.17 13.57
N SER A 50 4.27 -2.74 13.51
CA SER A 50 3.10 -3.62 13.64
C SER A 50 1.96 -3.21 12.70
N VAL A 51 1.09 -4.19 12.40
CA VAL A 51 -0.09 -4.06 11.55
C VAL A 51 -1.28 -4.80 12.16
N VAL A 52 -2.49 -4.51 11.67
CA VAL A 52 -3.67 -5.35 11.93
C VAL A 52 -3.95 -6.19 10.68
N ALA A 53 -4.01 -7.51 10.85
CA ALA A 53 -4.33 -8.46 9.79
C ALA A 53 -4.88 -9.76 10.41
N ALA A 54 -5.24 -10.75 9.60
CA ALA A 54 -5.69 -12.06 10.06
C ALA A 54 -4.79 -13.19 9.51
N ASP A 55 -4.80 -14.36 10.15
CA ASP A 55 -4.13 -15.56 9.64
C ASP A 55 -4.89 -16.18 8.47
N GLY A 56 -6.16 -15.81 8.27
CA GLY A 56 -6.99 -16.30 7.16
C GLY A 56 -8.18 -15.40 6.87
N TRP A 57 -8.82 -15.65 5.73
CA TRP A 57 -10.06 -14.94 5.38
C TRP A 57 -11.17 -15.29 6.37
N GLY A 58 -11.79 -14.25 6.94
CA GLY A 58 -12.86 -14.40 7.93
C GLY A 58 -12.37 -14.76 9.33
N GLU A 59 -11.05 -14.84 9.55
CA GLU A 59 -10.48 -15.05 10.88
C GLU A 59 -10.41 -13.74 11.69
N PRO A 60 -10.27 -13.84 13.04
CA PRO A 60 -10.17 -12.66 13.89
C PRO A 60 -9.00 -11.75 13.49
N MET A 61 -9.20 -10.44 13.67
CA MET A 61 -8.13 -9.45 13.53
C MET A 61 -7.09 -9.65 14.64
N LEU A 62 -5.81 -9.63 14.25
CA LEU A 62 -4.66 -9.78 15.12
C LEU A 62 -3.72 -8.60 14.92
N ILE A 63 -3.12 -8.15 16.02
CA ILE A 63 -1.94 -7.28 15.95
C ILE A 63 -0.76 -8.17 15.61
N MET A 64 -0.19 -7.96 14.43
CA MET A 64 0.91 -8.75 13.92
C MET A 64 2.19 -7.92 13.82
N SER A 65 3.33 -8.56 14.09
CA SER A 65 4.62 -7.93 13.89
C SER A 65 4.90 -7.72 12.40
N LEU A 66 5.34 -6.51 12.09
CA LEU A 66 5.91 -6.14 10.80
C LEU A 66 7.44 -6.19 10.95
N PRO A 67 8.11 -7.26 10.47
CA PRO A 67 9.57 -7.33 10.54
C PRO A 67 10.20 -6.25 9.67
N GLU A 68 11.50 -6.05 9.82
CA GLU A 68 12.27 -5.16 8.95
C GLU A 68 12.04 -5.49 7.47
N ALA A 69 12.02 -4.45 6.64
CA ALA A 69 11.79 -4.62 5.22
C ALA A 69 12.93 -5.39 4.56
N GLN A 70 12.60 -6.11 3.49
CA GLN A 70 13.58 -6.95 2.80
C GLN A 70 14.74 -6.12 2.24
N PRO A 71 15.98 -6.63 2.32
CA PRO A 71 17.13 -5.94 1.73
C PRO A 71 16.90 -5.60 0.26
N GLY A 72 17.14 -4.34 -0.12
CA GLY A 72 16.96 -3.85 -1.48
C GLY A 72 15.52 -3.50 -1.88
N SER A 73 14.53 -3.72 -0.99
CA SER A 73 13.18 -3.18 -1.15
C SER A 73 13.17 -1.65 -1.09
N TRP A 74 12.09 -1.02 -1.56
CA TRP A 74 11.94 0.42 -1.44
C TRP A 74 11.95 0.87 0.01
N GLU A 75 11.32 0.13 0.90
CA GLU A 75 11.23 0.47 2.32
C GLU A 75 12.59 0.39 3.03
N GLU A 76 13.45 -0.59 2.67
CA GLU A 76 14.82 -0.67 3.19
C GLU A 76 15.73 0.42 2.62
N VAL A 77 15.60 0.75 1.33
CA VAL A 77 16.37 1.84 0.72
C VAL A 77 16.04 3.17 1.40
N LEU A 78 14.76 3.44 1.65
CA LEU A 78 14.31 4.66 2.31
C LEU A 78 14.68 4.71 3.80
N HIS A 79 14.67 3.56 4.49
CA HIS A 79 15.15 3.48 5.87
C HIS A 79 16.62 3.88 5.99
N ARG A 80 17.44 3.44 5.02
CA ARG A 80 18.89 3.67 5.02
C ARG A 80 19.32 5.08 4.66
N THR A 81 18.48 5.85 3.99
CA THR A 81 18.80 7.26 3.74
C THR A 81 18.71 8.05 5.04
N GLU A 82 17.66 7.80 5.82
CA GLU A 82 17.45 8.35 7.14
C GLU A 82 16.33 7.59 7.85
N THR A 83 16.51 7.27 9.12
CA THR A 83 15.52 6.59 9.97
C THR A 83 14.46 7.58 10.46
N ALA A 84 13.59 8.00 9.55
CA ALA A 84 12.51 8.96 9.82
C ALA A 84 11.39 8.84 8.78
N ASP A 85 10.20 9.29 9.14
CA ASP A 85 9.07 9.41 8.22
C ASP A 85 9.37 10.41 7.10
N LYS A 86 8.90 10.11 5.89
CA LYS A 86 9.18 10.90 4.69
C LYS A 86 7.93 11.08 3.84
N LEU A 87 7.78 12.28 3.30
CA LEU A 87 6.91 12.54 2.17
C LEU A 87 7.80 12.76 0.94
N LEU A 88 7.68 11.87 -0.04
CA LEU A 88 8.43 11.97 -1.29
C LEU A 88 7.50 12.50 -2.37
N LEU A 89 7.90 13.59 -3.02
CA LEU A 89 7.32 14.03 -4.29
C LEU A 89 8.11 13.35 -5.41
N LEU A 90 7.50 12.37 -6.05
CA LEU A 90 8.23 11.44 -6.91
C LEU A 90 8.55 12.03 -8.28
N ASP A 91 7.85 13.08 -8.70
CA ASP A 91 8.16 13.85 -9.91
C ASP A 91 9.60 14.37 -9.89
N ASP A 92 10.05 14.90 -8.75
CA ASP A 92 11.41 15.39 -8.55
C ASP A 92 12.45 14.25 -8.62
N LEU A 93 12.01 13.01 -8.34
CA LEU A 93 12.88 11.84 -8.34
C LEU A 93 12.97 11.14 -9.71
N ARG A 94 12.05 11.42 -10.66
CA ARG A 94 12.01 10.79 -11.99
C ARG A 94 13.31 10.90 -12.80
N PRO A 95 14.09 12.00 -12.73
CA PRO A 95 15.36 12.09 -13.46
C PRO A 95 16.44 11.12 -12.96
N TYR A 96 16.35 10.64 -11.72
CA TYR A 96 17.36 9.78 -11.13
C TYR A 96 17.12 8.32 -11.48
N ALA A 97 18.06 7.70 -12.19
CA ALA A 97 17.97 6.29 -12.59
C ALA A 97 17.77 5.34 -11.41
N ALA A 98 18.37 5.64 -10.25
CA ALA A 98 18.21 4.86 -9.03
C ALA A 98 16.76 4.85 -8.52
N ALA A 99 16.02 5.95 -8.69
CA ALA A 99 14.61 6.05 -8.30
C ALA A 99 13.70 5.24 -9.22
N ARG A 100 14.10 5.01 -10.47
CA ARG A 100 13.34 4.23 -11.46
C ARG A 100 13.69 2.74 -11.46
N GLN A 101 14.64 2.32 -10.62
CA GLN A 101 15.00 0.92 -10.52
C GLN A 101 13.83 0.11 -9.95
N ARG A 102 13.45 -0.98 -10.61
CA ARG A 102 12.41 -1.86 -10.09
C ARG A 102 12.91 -2.58 -8.84
N ARG A 103 12.23 -2.35 -7.71
CA ARG A 103 12.50 -2.97 -6.41
C ARG A 103 11.22 -3.56 -5.84
N GLY A 104 11.34 -4.48 -4.88
CA GLY A 104 10.18 -4.93 -4.13
C GLY A 104 9.57 -3.75 -3.35
N HIS A 105 8.26 -3.61 -3.42
CA HIS A 105 7.47 -2.69 -2.59
C HIS A 105 6.47 -3.52 -1.79
N ARG A 106 6.52 -3.40 -0.46
CA ARG A 106 5.70 -4.20 0.45
C ARG A 106 4.21 -3.89 0.27
N ALA A 107 3.39 -4.93 0.19
CA ALA A 107 1.96 -4.89 -0.06
C ALA A 107 1.26 -5.96 0.81
N ILE A 108 1.04 -5.64 2.08
CA ILE A 108 0.37 -6.53 3.04
C ILE A 108 -1.14 -6.31 2.95
N GLY A 109 -1.87 -7.37 2.59
CA GLY A 109 -3.32 -7.37 2.56
C GLY A 109 -3.96 -7.71 3.91
N VAL A 110 -5.25 -8.03 3.88
CA VAL A 110 -6.02 -8.40 5.07
C VAL A 110 -5.59 -9.72 5.70
N VAL A 111 -4.97 -10.61 4.92
CA VAL A 111 -4.32 -11.84 5.40
C VAL A 111 -2.82 -11.63 5.39
N TYR A 112 -2.17 -11.95 6.51
CA TYR A 112 -0.74 -11.74 6.65
C TYR A 112 -0.07 -12.81 7.51
N HIS A 113 1.09 -13.29 7.06
CA HIS A 113 1.93 -14.20 7.81
C HIS A 113 3.34 -13.62 7.94
N PRO A 114 3.73 -13.06 9.11
CA PRO A 114 5.02 -12.41 9.29
C PRO A 114 6.24 -13.29 8.98
N ARG A 115 6.08 -14.62 9.11
CA ARG A 115 7.13 -15.60 8.80
C ARG A 115 7.32 -15.85 7.30
N GLN A 116 6.40 -15.36 6.46
CA GLN A 116 6.34 -15.62 5.01
C GLN A 116 6.29 -14.31 4.20
N GLU A 117 7.15 -13.35 4.57
CA GLU A 117 7.16 -12.00 3.98
C GLU A 117 7.51 -11.93 2.49
N ARG A 118 8.22 -12.94 1.94
CA ARG A 118 8.71 -12.91 0.54
C ARG A 118 7.61 -12.72 -0.49
N GLY A 119 6.42 -13.25 -0.23
CA GLY A 119 5.27 -13.12 -1.14
C GLY A 119 4.63 -11.73 -1.15
N ASN A 120 4.92 -10.88 -0.16
CA ASN A 120 4.25 -9.58 0.01
C ASN A 120 4.94 -8.44 -0.74
N TYR A 121 5.96 -8.70 -1.57
CA TYR A 121 6.73 -7.65 -2.24
C TYR A 121 6.40 -7.61 -3.74
N VAL A 122 5.74 -6.54 -4.16
CA VAL A 122 5.38 -6.29 -5.55
C VAL A 122 6.53 -5.56 -6.25
N PRO A 123 7.11 -6.12 -7.34
CA PRO A 123 8.11 -5.42 -8.13
C PRO A 123 7.58 -4.08 -8.64
N THR A 124 8.22 -2.97 -8.28
CA THR A 124 7.70 -1.61 -8.48
C THR A 124 8.77 -0.65 -8.97
N ASP A 125 8.48 0.06 -10.06
CA ASP A 125 9.12 1.35 -10.40
C ASP A 125 8.35 2.45 -9.65
N LEU A 126 8.93 3.01 -8.58
CA LEU A 126 8.19 3.83 -7.61
C LEU A 126 7.66 5.14 -8.23
N PRO A 127 8.46 5.98 -8.92
CA PRO A 127 8.00 7.20 -9.57
C PRO A 127 7.06 6.99 -10.76
N ALA A 128 7.05 5.78 -11.34
CA ALA A 128 6.08 5.44 -12.37
C ALA A 128 4.74 4.95 -11.77
N ARG A 129 4.77 4.38 -10.56
CA ARG A 129 3.60 3.83 -9.88
C ARG A 129 2.79 4.90 -9.14
N TYR A 130 3.45 5.89 -8.56
CA TYR A 130 2.84 6.94 -7.75
C TYR A 130 3.42 8.31 -8.11
N ASP A 131 2.71 9.39 -7.75
CA ASP A 131 3.25 10.76 -7.83
C ASP A 131 3.79 11.24 -6.48
N ALA A 132 3.23 10.73 -5.39
CA ALA A 132 3.74 10.94 -4.04
C ALA A 132 3.82 9.62 -3.27
N PHE A 133 4.73 9.56 -2.32
CA PHE A 133 4.89 8.41 -1.45
C PHE A 133 5.04 8.83 0.00
N VAL A 134 4.14 8.32 0.85
CA VAL A 134 4.17 8.50 2.30
C VAL A 134 4.89 7.29 2.89
N TYR A 135 6.09 7.53 3.39
CA TYR A 135 6.90 6.53 4.05
C TYR A 135 6.87 6.75 5.56
N VAL A 136 6.58 5.68 6.30
CA VAL A 136 6.58 5.65 7.76
C VAL A 136 7.63 4.65 8.21
N ASP A 137 8.66 5.09 8.93
CA ASP A 137 9.80 4.21 9.27
C ASP A 137 9.35 3.02 10.14
N GLU A 138 8.53 3.33 11.15
CA GLU A 138 7.98 2.37 12.08
C GLU A 138 6.47 2.55 12.22
N SER A 139 5.70 1.58 11.73
CA SER A 139 4.24 1.60 11.81
C SER A 139 3.73 1.05 13.14
N MET A 140 2.58 1.57 13.58
CA MET A 140 1.83 0.98 14.68
C MET A 140 0.52 0.39 14.16
N ALA A 141 0.13 -0.75 14.73
CA ALA A 141 -1.16 -1.36 14.43
C ALA A 141 -2.30 -0.39 14.75
N LEU A 142 -3.27 -0.30 13.84
CA LEU A 142 -4.46 0.53 14.01
C LEU A 142 -5.25 0.09 15.23
N HIS A 143 -5.85 1.07 15.90
CA HIS A 143 -6.75 0.85 17.02
C HIS A 143 -8.19 0.91 16.47
N PRO A 144 -8.92 -0.22 16.38
CA PRO A 144 -10.25 -0.22 15.80
C PRO A 144 -11.21 0.59 16.69
N LEU A 145 -12.01 1.48 16.09
CA LEU A 145 -12.86 2.41 16.84
C LEU A 145 -14.05 1.71 17.52
N HIS A 146 -14.56 0.60 16.95
CA HIS A 146 -15.71 -0.15 17.49
C HIS A 146 -15.58 -1.64 17.13
N LEU A 147 -15.31 -2.50 18.12
CA LEU A 147 -15.13 -3.96 17.94
C LEU A 147 -16.34 -4.80 18.35
N GLU A 148 -17.39 -4.19 18.89
CA GLU A 148 -18.57 -4.89 19.38
C GLU A 148 -19.64 -4.93 18.26
N PRO A 149 -19.74 -6.00 17.47
CA PRO A 149 -20.97 -6.25 16.73
C PRO A 149 -22.06 -6.49 17.77
N ASN A 150 -22.90 -5.50 18.01
CA ASN A 150 -24.09 -5.70 18.79
C ASN A 150 -25.00 -6.64 17.99
N VAL A 151 -24.97 -7.93 18.31
CA VAL A 151 -25.74 -9.00 17.64
C VAL A 151 -27.26 -8.75 17.72
N SER A 152 -27.70 -7.81 18.56
CA SER A 152 -29.11 -7.38 18.67
C SER A 152 -29.50 -6.25 17.72
N THR A 153 -28.54 -5.61 17.03
CA THR A 153 -28.82 -4.50 16.11
C THR A 153 -28.66 -4.98 14.67
N PRO A 154 -29.69 -4.86 13.82
CA PRO A 154 -29.54 -5.06 12.38
C PRO A 154 -28.43 -4.14 11.84
N PRO A 155 -27.63 -4.60 10.85
CA PRO A 155 -26.56 -3.79 10.28
C PRO A 155 -27.09 -2.46 9.73
N GLU A 156 -26.36 -1.38 9.98
CA GLU A 156 -26.69 -0.03 9.51
C GLU A 156 -26.50 0.04 7.98
N THR A 157 -27.58 0.20 7.22
CA THR A 157 -27.59 0.15 5.75
C THR A 157 -27.36 1.51 5.08
N TYR A 158 -26.64 2.43 5.73
CA TYR A 158 -26.46 3.78 5.20
C TYR A 158 -25.37 3.85 4.10
N PRO A 159 -25.55 4.60 2.99
CA PRO A 159 -26.71 5.44 2.64
C PRO A 159 -27.78 4.76 1.77
N TRP A 160 -27.57 3.51 1.32
CA TRP A 160 -28.53 2.84 0.44
C TRP A 160 -28.68 1.36 0.81
N GLY A 161 -29.80 1.01 1.43
CA GLY A 161 -30.30 -0.35 1.56
C GLY A 161 -31.81 -0.34 1.34
N VAL A 162 -32.28 -1.26 0.50
CA VAL A 162 -33.68 -1.47 0.08
C VAL A 162 -34.60 -1.72 1.27
#